data_AF-A0A919M4W4-F1
#
_entry.id   AF-A0A919M4W4-F1
#
_cell.length_a   1.000
_cell.length_b   1.000
_cell.length_c   1.000
_cell.angle_alpha   90.00
_cell.angle_beta   90.00
_cell.angle_gamma   90.00
#
_symmetry.space_group_name_H-M   'P 1'
#
loop_
_entity.id
_entity.type
_entity.pdbx_description
1 polymer ?
#
loop_
_entity_poly.entity_id
_entity_poly.type
_entity_poly.pdbx_seq_one_letter_code
_entity_poly.pdbx_strand_id
1 'polypeptide(L)'
;MRIGELAALVGVTTRTVRHYHHLGLLPEPERTPSGHALTARMDAIAGADPSDPRVAALAAEFAAHLPAEMAAAMVAGLEQAGSSHWLDLMTSELASAQVEVLRLLVTTLKERA
;
A
#
# COMPACT_ATOMS: atom_id res chain seq x y z
N MET A 1 4.29 -14.50 -6.10
CA MET A 1 3.68 -15.19 -4.93
C MET A 1 4.28 -14.62 -3.66
N ARG A 2 3.47 -14.10 -2.73
CA ARG A 2 3.96 -13.46 -1.50
C ARG A 2 4.41 -14.53 -0.50
N ILE A 3 5.40 -14.22 0.34
CA ILE A 3 5.92 -15.16 1.35
C ILE A 3 4.84 -15.63 2.34
N GLY A 4 3.85 -14.79 2.64
CA GLY A 4 2.70 -15.14 3.49
C GLY A 4 1.74 -16.14 2.82
N GLU A 5 1.53 -16.02 1.51
CA GLU A 5 0.68 -16.93 0.74
C GLU A 5 1.31 -18.32 0.65
N LEU A 6 2.63 -18.39 0.40
CA LEU A 6 3.38 -19.65 0.41
C LEU A 6 3.36 -20.31 1.78
N ALA A 7 3.59 -19.53 2.84
CA ALA A 7 3.57 -20.01 4.21
C ALA A 7 2.19 -20.62 4.57
N ALA A 8 1.10 -19.93 4.21
CA ALA A 8 -0.25 -20.42 4.41
C ALA A 8 -0.56 -21.69 3.59
N LEU A 9 -0.14 -21.73 2.32
CA LEU A 9 -0.37 -22.87 1.42
C LEU A 9 0.26 -24.17 1.93
N VAL A 10 1.48 -24.09 2.47
CA VAL A 10 2.24 -25.27 2.93
C VAL A 10 2.16 -25.48 4.44
N GLY A 11 1.34 -24.69 5.15
CA GLY A 11 1.11 -24.84 6.59
C GLY A 11 2.32 -24.53 7.47
N VAL A 12 3.20 -23.63 7.04
CA VAL A 12 4.40 -23.23 7.79
C VAL A 12 4.38 -21.75 8.14
N THR A 13 5.30 -21.31 8.99
CA THR A 13 5.45 -19.88 9.29
C THR A 13 6.32 -19.17 8.25
N THR A 14 6.13 -17.86 8.09
CA THR A 14 7.03 -17.03 7.26
C THR A 14 8.48 -17.03 7.75
N ARG A 15 8.70 -17.31 9.05
CA ARG A 15 10.03 -17.54 9.65
C ARG A 15 10.67 -18.84 9.14
N THR A 16 9.88 -19.92 9.04
CA THR A 16 10.34 -21.21 8.49
C THR A 16 10.76 -21.08 7.04
N VAL A 17 9.96 -20.38 6.23
CA VAL A 17 10.28 -20.11 4.81
C VAL A 17 11.61 -19.32 4.70
N ARG A 18 11.79 -18.26 5.50
CA ARG A 18 13.06 -17.51 5.58
C ARG A 18 14.25 -18.35 6.00
N HIS A 19 14.05 -19.26 6.95
CA HIS A 19 15.10 -20.16 7.41
C HIS A 19 15.61 -21.06 6.28
N TYR A 20 14.70 -21.61 5.46
CA TYR A 20 15.07 -22.43 4.31
C TYR A 20 15.71 -21.64 3.17
N HIS A 21 15.33 -20.37 2.95
CA HIS A 21 16.08 -19.48 2.04
C HIS A 21 17.52 -19.27 2.52
N HIS A 22 17.71 -18.99 3.82
CA HIS A 22 19.04 -18.77 4.37
C HIS A 22 19.94 -20.01 4.28
N LEU A 23 19.33 -21.21 4.36
CA LEU A 23 20.02 -22.48 4.16
C LEU A 23 20.23 -22.85 2.68
N GLY A 24 19.74 -22.04 1.73
CA GLY A 24 19.81 -22.33 0.29
C GLY A 24 18.88 -23.45 -0.19
N LEU A 25 17.94 -23.89 0.65
CA LEU A 25 16.99 -24.97 0.35
C LEU A 25 15.80 -24.48 -0.49
N LEU A 26 15.56 -23.17 -0.53
CA LEU A 26 14.55 -22.53 -1.37
C LEU A 26 15.16 -21.32 -2.10
N PRO A 27 14.83 -21.09 -3.38
CA PRO A 27 15.29 -19.90 -4.11
C PRO A 27 14.74 -18.63 -3.45
N GLU A 28 15.56 -17.60 -3.29
CA GLU A 28 15.15 -16.35 -2.65
C GLU A 28 13.94 -15.75 -3.40
N PRO A 29 12.81 -15.45 -2.71
CA PRO A 29 11.66 -14.85 -3.36
C PRO A 29 12.09 -13.51 -3.92
N GLU A 30 11.61 -13.18 -5.12
CA GLU A 30 11.75 -11.84 -5.68
C GLU A 30 11.24 -10.84 -4.65
N ARG A 31 12.17 -10.12 -4.03
CA ARG A 31 11.85 -8.93 -3.25
C ARG A 31 11.34 -7.93 -4.26
N THR A 32 10.03 -7.75 -4.38
CA THR A 32 9.49 -6.59 -5.08
C THR A 32 9.95 -5.36 -4.27
N PRO A 33 10.87 -4.53 -4.78
CA PRO A 33 11.41 -3.39 -4.02
C PRO A 33 10.35 -2.30 -3.76
N SER A 34 9.18 -2.42 -4.40
CA SER A 34 8.15 -1.39 -4.44
C SER A 34 7.65 -0.98 -3.06
N GLY A 35 7.41 -1.93 -2.14
CA GLY A 35 6.85 -1.62 -0.82
C GLY A 35 7.74 -0.70 0.03
N HIS A 36 9.03 -1.02 0.14
CA HIS A 36 9.97 -0.20 0.92
C HIS A 36 10.31 1.13 0.25
N ALA A 37 10.40 1.16 -1.09
CA ALA A 37 10.60 2.40 -1.83
C ALA A 37 9.41 3.36 -1.70
N LEU A 38 8.19 2.81 -1.63
CA LEU A 38 6.96 3.58 -1.56
C LEU A 38 6.72 4.19 -0.18
N THR A 39 7.03 3.47 0.90
CA THR A 39 7.04 4.03 2.26
C THR A 39 8.06 5.17 2.37
N ALA A 40 9.30 4.97 1.90
CA ALA A 40 10.32 6.02 1.93
C ALA A 40 9.93 7.26 1.09
N ARG A 41 9.20 7.06 -0.02
CA ARG A 41 8.69 8.16 -0.85
C ARG A 41 7.56 8.93 -0.20
N MET A 42 6.67 8.26 0.53
CA MET A 42 5.66 8.91 1.37
C MET A 42 6.30 9.83 2.41
N ASP A 43 7.37 9.38 3.06
CA ASP A 43 8.10 10.20 4.04
C ASP A 43 8.80 11.39 3.37
N ALA A 44 9.39 11.18 2.20
CA ALA A 44 10.10 12.23 1.46
C ALA A 44 9.20 13.38 0.99
N ILE A 45 7.90 13.15 0.81
CA ILE A 45 6.95 14.20 0.41
C ILE A 45 6.28 14.90 1.59
N ALA A 46 6.56 14.51 2.84
CA ALA A 46 5.85 15.04 4.02
C ALA A 46 5.94 16.58 4.13
N GLY A 47 7.06 17.18 3.72
CA GLY A 47 7.24 18.64 3.70
C GLY A 47 6.90 19.33 2.37
N ALA A 48 6.35 18.63 1.38
CA ALA A 48 5.99 19.20 0.08
C ALA A 48 4.67 19.99 0.16
N ASP A 49 4.45 20.87 -0.82
CA ASP A 49 3.14 21.48 -1.03
C ASP A 49 2.14 20.40 -1.50
N PRO A 50 0.88 20.38 -1.03
CA PRO A 50 -0.14 19.44 -1.53
C PRO A 50 -0.36 19.51 -3.05
N SER A 51 -0.12 20.67 -3.66
CA SER A 51 -0.23 20.89 -5.11
C SER A 51 1.01 20.45 -5.89
N ASP A 52 2.05 19.96 -5.21
CA ASP A 52 3.28 19.49 -5.84
C ASP A 52 2.96 18.30 -6.77
N PRO A 53 3.43 18.31 -8.03
CA PRO A 53 3.16 17.24 -9.00
C PRO A 53 3.60 15.85 -8.51
N ARG A 54 4.56 15.77 -7.58
CA ARG A 54 5.02 14.52 -6.97
C ARG A 54 3.92 13.85 -6.12
N VAL A 55 3.02 14.62 -5.52
CA VAL A 55 1.87 14.12 -4.73
C VAL A 55 0.92 13.36 -5.66
N ALA A 56 0.53 13.97 -6.77
CA ALA A 56 -0.35 13.35 -7.75
C ALA A 56 0.29 12.12 -8.42
N ALA A 57 1.57 12.20 -8.77
CA ALA A 57 2.31 11.08 -9.34
C ALA A 57 2.37 9.89 -8.38
N LEU A 58 2.61 10.15 -7.09
CA LEU A 58 2.67 9.10 -6.08
C LEU A 58 1.31 8.42 -5.91
N ALA A 59 0.22 9.18 -5.83
CA ALA A 59 -1.14 8.63 -5.76
C ALA A 59 -1.50 7.73 -6.96
N ALA A 60 -1.15 8.16 -8.17
CA ALA A 60 -1.37 7.37 -9.39
C ALA A 60 -0.54 6.07 -9.38
N GLU A 61 0.70 6.13 -8.90
CA GLU A 61 1.57 4.96 -8.72
C GLU A 61 0.96 3.99 -7.71
N PHE A 62 0.51 4.45 -6.55
CA PHE A 62 -0.21 3.63 -5.56
C PHE A 62 -1.42 2.94 -6.19
N ALA A 63 -2.26 3.69 -6.90
CA ALA A 63 -3.44 3.15 -7.55
C ALA A 63 -3.10 2.08 -8.59
N ALA A 64 -2.02 2.25 -9.37
CA ALA A 64 -1.59 1.29 -10.38
C ALA A 64 -1.11 -0.06 -9.80
N HIS A 65 -0.67 -0.09 -8.54
CA HIS A 65 -0.23 -1.32 -7.88
C HIS A 65 -1.38 -2.11 -7.23
N LEU A 66 -2.58 -1.54 -7.17
CA LEU A 66 -3.77 -2.20 -6.61
C LEU A 66 -4.57 -2.90 -7.73
N PRO A 67 -4.79 -4.23 -7.65
CA PRO A 67 -5.70 -4.93 -8.54
C PRO A 67 -7.11 -4.32 -8.51
N ALA A 68 -7.81 -4.33 -9.65
CA ALA A 68 -9.11 -3.68 -9.78
C ALA A 68 -10.17 -4.21 -8.80
N GLU A 69 -10.18 -5.53 -8.56
CA GLU A 69 -11.10 -6.16 -7.62
C GLU A 69 -10.84 -5.71 -6.17
N MET A 70 -9.56 -5.55 -5.81
CA MET A 70 -9.16 -5.05 -4.49
C MET A 70 -9.48 -3.56 -4.34
N ALA A 71 -9.28 -2.77 -5.40
CA ALA A 71 -9.66 -1.35 -5.43
C ALA A 71 -11.17 -1.18 -5.18
N ALA A 72 -12.02 -1.92 -5.89
CA ALA A 72 -13.46 -1.89 -5.72
C ALA A 72 -13.89 -2.32 -4.31
N ALA A 73 -13.27 -3.37 -3.75
CA ALA A 73 -13.53 -3.80 -2.38
C ALA A 73 -13.12 -2.74 -1.33
N MET A 74 -11.99 -2.05 -1.54
CA MET A 74 -11.56 -0.95 -0.67
C MET A 74 -12.53 0.24 -0.74
N VAL A 75 -12.98 0.63 -1.93
CA VAL A 75 -13.97 1.72 -2.12
C VAL A 75 -15.28 1.36 -1.41
N ALA A 76 -15.80 0.16 -1.63
CA ALA A 76 -17.01 -0.30 -0.96
C ALA A 76 -16.86 -0.31 0.57
N GLY A 77 -15.69 -0.73 1.08
CA GLY A 77 -15.38 -0.70 2.51
C GLY A 77 -15.33 0.72 3.09
N LEU A 78 -14.76 1.68 2.37
CA LEU A 78 -14.71 3.09 2.78
C LEU A 78 -16.11 3.71 2.88
N GLU A 79 -17.03 3.32 2.00
CA GLU A 79 -18.42 3.77 2.02
C GLU A 79 -19.21 3.16 3.18
N GLN A 80 -18.92 1.89 3.52
CA GLN A 80 -19.58 1.17 4.61
C GLN A 80 -19.07 1.57 6.00
N ALA A 81 -17.80 1.98 6.13
CA ALA A 81 -17.15 2.23 7.41
C ALA A 81 -17.60 3.50 8.15
N GLY A 82 -18.48 4.33 7.57
CA GLY A 82 -18.86 5.61 8.17
C GLY A 82 -17.67 6.58 8.15
N SER A 83 -17.50 7.23 7.00
CA SER A 83 -16.30 7.90 6.48
C SER A 83 -15.66 9.03 7.32
N SER A 84 -16.10 9.33 8.54
CA SER A 84 -15.49 10.44 9.32
C SER A 84 -14.47 9.94 10.32
N HIS A 85 -14.86 9.08 11.26
CA HIS A 85 -13.97 8.76 12.39
C HIS A 85 -12.71 7.97 11.99
N TRP A 86 -12.85 7.00 11.08
CA TRP A 86 -11.71 6.21 10.62
C TRP A 86 -10.76 7.01 9.72
N LEU A 87 -11.28 7.89 8.84
CA LEU A 87 -10.45 8.78 8.02
C LEU A 87 -9.74 9.84 8.87
N ASP A 88 -10.40 10.36 9.90
CA ASP A 88 -9.80 11.32 10.84
C ASP A 88 -8.63 10.68 11.60
N LEU A 89 -8.77 9.45 12.08
CA LEU A 89 -7.69 8.70 12.74
C LEU A 89 -6.51 8.38 11.81
N MET A 90 -6.81 8.10 10.53
CA MET A 90 -5.76 7.80 9.54
C MET A 90 -4.99 9.04 9.11
N THR A 91 -5.63 10.21 9.11
CA THR A 91 -5.03 11.47 8.64
C THR A 91 -4.42 12.31 9.75
N SER A 92 -4.71 12.03 11.02
CA SER A 92 -4.19 12.81 12.16
C SER A 92 -2.67 12.81 12.27
N GLU A 93 -2.02 11.73 11.84
CA GLU A 93 -0.56 11.57 11.88
C GLU A 93 0.12 11.90 10.54
N LEU A 94 -0.66 12.24 9.51
CA LEU A 94 -0.15 12.50 8.16
C LEU A 94 0.08 13.99 7.93
N ALA A 95 1.20 14.32 7.29
CA ALA A 95 1.45 15.67 6.81
C ALA A 95 0.49 16.05 5.67
N SER A 96 0.27 17.34 5.43
CA SER A 96 -0.72 17.83 4.45
C SER A 96 -0.53 17.25 3.04
N ALA A 97 0.70 17.09 2.58
CA ALA A 97 0.99 16.44 1.30
C ALA A 97 0.68 14.94 1.29
N GLN A 98 0.89 14.24 2.40
CA GLN A 98 0.58 12.81 2.53
C GLN A 98 -0.94 12.57 2.59
N VAL A 99 -1.68 13.45 3.28
CA VAL A 99 -3.16 13.47 3.25
C VAL A 99 -3.66 13.65 1.82
N GLU A 100 -3.03 14.54 1.06
CA GLU A 100 -3.42 14.79 -0.33
C GLU A 100 -3.13 13.59 -1.25
N VAL A 101 -2.04 12.85 -1.03
CA VAL A 101 -1.82 11.56 -1.71
C VAL A 101 -2.95 10.58 -1.44
N LEU A 102 -3.38 10.45 -0.17
CA LEU A 102 -4.48 9.56 0.20
C LEU A 102 -5.80 10.01 -0.46
N ARG A 103 -6.07 11.32 -0.47
CA ARG A 103 -7.26 11.90 -1.11
C ARG A 103 -7.30 11.57 -2.60
N LEU A 104 -6.20 11.84 -3.31
CA LEU A 104 -6.07 11.56 -4.74
C LEU A 104 -6.15 10.06 -5.04
N LEU A 105 -5.54 9.23 -4.20
CA LEU A 105 -5.63 7.78 -4.30
C LEU A 105 -7.10 7.34 -4.24
N VAL A 106 -7.86 7.77 -3.22
CA VAL A 106 -9.27 7.42 -3.08
C VAL A 106 -10.08 7.90 -4.29
N THR A 107 -9.85 9.13 -4.77
CA THR A 107 -10.49 9.64 -6.00
C THR A 107 -10.20 8.73 -7.19
N THR A 108 -8.93 8.40 -7.44
CA THR A 108 -8.52 7.54 -8.55
C THR A 108 -9.07 6.12 -8.43
N LEU A 109 -9.20 5.57 -7.21
CA LEU A 109 -9.80 4.25 -7.01
C LEU A 109 -11.31 4.27 -7.28
N LYS A 110 -12.01 5.34 -6.89
CA LYS A 110 -13.44 5.53 -7.17
C LYS A 110 -13.74 5.67 -8.67
N GLU A 111 -12.82 6.28 -9.43
CA GLU A 111 -12.95 6.40 -10.89
C GLU A 111 -12.68 5.08 -11.63
N ARG A 112 -12.01 4.12 -10.98
CA ARG A 112 -11.65 2.81 -11.55
C ARG A 112 -12.60 1.67 -11.17
N ALA A 113 -13.35 1.82 -10.09
CA ALA A 113 -14.29 0.82 -9.56
C ALA A 113 -15.64 0.86 -10.30
#